data_AF-A0A964GKB5-F1
#
_entry.id   AF-A0A964GKB5-F1
#
_cell.length_a   1.000
_cell.length_b   1.000
_cell.length_c   1.000
_cell.angle_alpha   90.00
_cell.angle_beta   90.00
_cell.angle_gamma   90.00
#
_symmetry.space_group_name_H-M   'P 1'
#
loop_
_entity.id
_entity.type
_entity.pdbx_description
1 polymer ?
#
loop_
_entity_poly.entity_id
_entity_poly.type
_entity_poly.pdbx_seq_one_letter_code
_entity_poly.pdbx_strand_id
1 'polypeptide(L)'
;MPFTDPFKNKVAIITGAAQGLGLAYAKALAECGARVVISDLGTDRSGCGQDLTAVKRALEALQAAGHQAVAHVGHLESESECQQLVELAIEHFGGLDILIHNAGWVDYQGIEVQEEAFLQRALGISVHAPVWLAKHAWKYLKRSHAPRVVLTTSDRAMYQRYAQPGLVAYSAGKMAQIGIMNALSMEGLEHGILVNAVSPVAKTRMWGVTQPPEELKPEWVTPGVLYLASDLCRDTGYILRASNGQFTATRFSENSGVSYPRDLARVEAASLAEVAERWSRIKECHYLPVKVANTRADLGESPVWDAQSGALYYVDISDGCINRLTRDGEVERLYESAARIGALSLTDQDNLIFTEDASVAILDVAERKVRRYSSPVHHRPSYRFNDGACDPQGRFVTGLMDEGPSGKTGVLYRFDQQLSAQILLDGLALPNGLAWSEDGRTVYFVDSAARAIYRAEYMREGRLGQYTLFAETPAELGRPDGIALDREGGLWVCQFNGSCLLHYDRDGYLTDQVSMPVPRPTSCCFGGEDLDTLYITTARFGMTPAELRHYPDAGDLYAIRPEVGGIRRFTFTE
;
A
#
# COMPACT_ATOMS: atom_id res chain seq x y z
N MET A 1 -1.16 20.30 -19.47
CA MET A 1 -1.51 20.21 -20.90
C MET A 1 -3.01 19.97 -20.99
N PRO A 2 -3.76 20.54 -21.95
CA PRO A 2 -5.16 20.17 -22.10
C PRO A 2 -5.24 18.68 -22.44
N PHE A 3 -6.03 17.91 -21.68
CA PHE A 3 -6.25 16.49 -21.92
C PHE A 3 -6.66 16.29 -23.39
N THR A 4 -5.79 15.67 -24.17
CA THR A 4 -6.18 15.05 -25.43
C THR A 4 -7.24 14.03 -25.11
N ASP A 5 -8.40 14.10 -25.78
CA ASP A 5 -9.49 13.15 -25.62
C ASP A 5 -8.98 11.74 -25.98
N PRO A 6 -8.71 10.87 -24.98
CA PRO A 6 -7.88 9.67 -25.18
C PRO A 6 -8.59 8.59 -26.01
N PHE A 7 -9.89 8.75 -26.23
CA PHE A 7 -10.73 7.78 -26.93
C PHE A 7 -11.25 8.27 -28.28
N LYS A 8 -10.97 9.51 -28.66
CA LYS A 8 -11.43 10.09 -29.92
C LYS A 8 -11.02 9.21 -31.10
N ASN A 9 -12.01 8.77 -31.88
CA ASN A 9 -11.88 7.89 -33.04
C ASN A 9 -11.39 6.46 -32.73
N LYS A 10 -11.22 6.07 -31.48
CA LYS A 10 -10.87 4.69 -31.11
C LYS A 10 -12.04 3.75 -31.36
N VAL A 11 -11.76 2.50 -31.69
CA VAL A 11 -12.77 1.45 -31.80
C VAL A 11 -12.67 0.50 -30.62
N ALA A 12 -13.76 0.33 -29.89
CA ALA A 12 -13.84 -0.49 -28.70
C ALA A 12 -14.89 -1.60 -28.83
N ILE A 13 -14.51 -2.84 -28.52
CA ILE A 13 -15.45 -3.94 -28.30
C ILE A 13 -15.66 -4.09 -26.79
N ILE A 14 -16.92 -4.14 -26.35
CA ILE A 14 -17.29 -4.40 -24.95
C ILE A 14 -18.29 -5.57 -24.89
N THR A 15 -17.91 -6.65 -24.21
CA THR A 15 -18.79 -7.81 -24.01
C THR A 15 -19.61 -7.69 -22.72
N GLY A 16 -20.81 -8.26 -22.69
CA GLY A 16 -21.75 -8.14 -21.57
C GLY A 16 -22.28 -6.70 -21.41
N ALA A 17 -22.49 -6.01 -22.53
CA ALA A 17 -22.73 -4.56 -22.57
C ALA A 17 -24.20 -4.17 -22.78
N ALA A 18 -25.16 -5.10 -22.63
CA ALA A 18 -26.58 -4.74 -22.68
C ALA A 18 -27.08 -4.02 -21.41
N GLN A 19 -26.38 -4.20 -20.28
CA GLN A 19 -26.78 -3.67 -18.97
C GLN A 19 -25.60 -3.62 -17.98
N GLY A 20 -25.82 -3.04 -16.80
CA GLY A 20 -24.87 -3.06 -15.69
C GLY A 20 -23.53 -2.40 -16.02
N LEU A 21 -22.44 -3.03 -15.59
CA LEU A 21 -21.06 -2.55 -15.77
C LEU A 21 -20.69 -2.36 -17.25
N GLY A 22 -20.95 -3.36 -18.10
CA GLY A 22 -20.59 -3.29 -19.51
C GLY A 22 -21.28 -2.15 -20.25
N LEU A 23 -22.57 -1.88 -19.95
CA LEU A 23 -23.28 -0.75 -20.52
C LEU A 23 -22.73 0.60 -20.02
N ALA A 24 -22.35 0.69 -18.74
CA ALA A 24 -21.73 1.89 -18.20
C ALA A 24 -20.38 2.19 -18.89
N TYR A 25 -19.57 1.16 -19.13
CA TYR A 25 -18.31 1.31 -19.87
C TYR A 25 -18.54 1.75 -21.32
N ALA A 26 -19.50 1.13 -22.01
CA ALA A 26 -19.82 1.47 -23.39
C ALA A 26 -20.30 2.93 -23.53
N LYS A 27 -21.16 3.40 -22.62
CA LYS A 27 -21.62 4.79 -22.58
C LYS A 27 -20.47 5.75 -22.34
N ALA A 28 -19.67 5.52 -21.32
CA ALA A 28 -18.57 6.42 -20.98
C ALA A 28 -17.50 6.50 -22.08
N LEU A 29 -17.15 5.37 -22.71
CA LEU A 29 -16.25 5.36 -23.87
C LEU A 29 -16.83 6.15 -25.05
N ALA A 30 -18.13 5.96 -25.33
CA ALA A 30 -18.82 6.66 -26.40
C ALA A 30 -18.96 8.18 -26.15
N GLU A 31 -19.17 8.59 -24.90
CA GLU A 31 -19.16 9.99 -24.45
C GLU A 31 -17.78 10.64 -24.65
N CYS A 32 -16.70 9.87 -24.52
CA CYS A 32 -15.34 10.28 -24.88
C CYS A 32 -15.00 10.07 -26.38
N GLY A 33 -16.00 9.90 -27.24
CA GLY A 33 -15.79 9.87 -28.70
C GLY A 33 -15.25 8.54 -29.26
N ALA A 34 -15.30 7.44 -28.50
CA ALA A 34 -15.05 6.11 -29.03
C ALA A 34 -16.22 5.64 -29.93
N ARG A 35 -15.88 4.81 -30.90
CA ARG A 35 -16.83 3.99 -31.68
C ARG A 35 -16.97 2.65 -31.00
N VAL A 36 -18.18 2.30 -30.57
CA VAL A 36 -18.39 1.16 -29.67
C VAL A 36 -19.14 0.02 -30.35
N VAL A 37 -18.65 -1.19 -30.12
CA VAL A 37 -19.31 -2.45 -30.50
C VAL A 37 -19.75 -3.12 -29.21
N ILE A 38 -21.06 -3.20 -28.98
CA ILE A 38 -21.60 -3.87 -27.80
C ILE A 38 -21.98 -5.30 -28.15
N SER A 39 -21.53 -6.26 -27.34
CA SER A 39 -21.94 -7.66 -27.47
C SER A 39 -22.61 -8.13 -26.20
N ASP A 40 -23.71 -8.86 -26.34
CA ASP A 40 -24.36 -9.53 -25.22
C ASP A 40 -25.12 -10.77 -25.70
N LEU A 41 -25.35 -11.71 -24.79
CA LEU A 41 -26.25 -12.84 -25.07
C LEU A 41 -27.72 -12.38 -25.04
N GLY A 42 -28.00 -11.28 -24.32
CA GLY A 42 -29.34 -10.78 -24.06
C GLY A 42 -30.08 -11.80 -23.22
N THR A 43 -29.74 -11.96 -21.94
CA THR A 43 -30.45 -12.88 -21.03
C THR A 43 -31.56 -12.16 -20.25
N ASP A 44 -32.57 -12.89 -19.76
CA ASP A 44 -33.61 -12.32 -18.91
C ASP A 44 -33.09 -11.90 -17.52
N ARG A 45 -33.98 -11.39 -16.66
CA ARG A 45 -33.62 -10.88 -15.31
C ARG A 45 -32.98 -11.94 -14.38
N SER A 46 -33.11 -13.22 -14.68
CA SER A 46 -32.46 -14.31 -13.94
C SER A 46 -31.13 -14.77 -14.56
N GLY A 47 -30.79 -14.33 -15.77
CA GLY A 47 -29.60 -14.81 -16.50
C GLY A 47 -29.89 -16.06 -17.33
N CYS A 48 -31.18 -16.40 -17.46
CA CYS A 48 -31.72 -17.48 -18.26
C CYS A 48 -32.39 -16.91 -19.51
N GLY A 49 -32.62 -17.75 -20.52
CA GLY A 49 -33.33 -17.37 -21.74
C GLY A 49 -32.64 -16.31 -22.62
N GLN A 50 -33.36 -15.83 -23.64
CA GLN A 50 -32.93 -14.78 -24.55
C GLN A 50 -33.93 -13.59 -24.53
N ASP A 51 -33.54 -12.46 -23.96
CA ASP A 51 -34.14 -11.13 -24.10
C ASP A 51 -33.33 -10.25 -25.07
N LEU A 52 -33.60 -10.42 -26.37
CA LEU A 52 -33.02 -9.61 -27.44
C LEU A 52 -33.38 -8.11 -27.32
N THR A 53 -34.42 -7.76 -26.53
CA THR A 53 -34.84 -6.36 -26.37
C THR A 53 -33.86 -5.55 -25.53
N ALA A 54 -33.10 -6.18 -24.63
CA ALA A 54 -32.12 -5.49 -23.81
C ALA A 54 -30.97 -4.92 -24.66
N VAL A 55 -30.42 -5.74 -25.56
CA VAL A 55 -29.37 -5.32 -26.50
C VAL A 55 -29.86 -4.21 -27.42
N LYS A 56 -31.07 -4.38 -27.97
CA LYS A 56 -31.69 -3.38 -28.85
C LYS A 56 -31.88 -2.04 -28.12
N ARG A 57 -32.39 -2.04 -26.88
CA ARG A 57 -32.56 -0.82 -26.08
C ARG A 57 -31.24 -0.14 -25.77
N ALA A 58 -30.20 -0.90 -25.44
CA ALA A 58 -28.86 -0.35 -25.19
C ALA A 58 -28.29 0.32 -26.44
N LEU A 59 -28.40 -0.34 -27.60
CA LEU A 59 -27.98 0.21 -28.89
C LEU A 59 -28.75 1.49 -29.24
N GLU A 60 -30.09 1.45 -29.17
CA GLU A 60 -30.95 2.60 -29.45
C GLU A 60 -30.63 3.78 -28.52
N ALA A 61 -30.35 3.53 -27.24
CA ALA A 61 -29.98 4.58 -26.30
C ALA A 61 -28.63 5.25 -26.68
N LEU A 62 -27.63 4.46 -27.07
CA LEU A 62 -26.33 4.99 -27.52
C LEU A 62 -26.48 5.81 -28.81
N GLN A 63 -27.24 5.29 -29.78
CA GLN A 63 -27.47 5.97 -31.06
C GLN A 63 -28.33 7.24 -30.90
N ALA A 64 -29.35 7.21 -30.04
CA ALA A 64 -30.19 8.37 -29.74
C ALA A 64 -29.41 9.50 -29.05
N ALA A 65 -28.36 9.17 -28.29
CA ALA A 65 -27.41 10.12 -27.73
C ALA A 65 -26.37 10.64 -28.76
N GLY A 66 -26.45 10.19 -30.03
CA GLY A 66 -25.57 10.64 -31.11
C GLY A 66 -24.27 9.87 -31.23
N HIS A 67 -24.09 8.79 -30.48
CA HIS A 67 -22.87 8.00 -30.51
C HIS A 67 -22.84 6.99 -31.66
N GLN A 68 -21.63 6.68 -32.14
CA GLN A 68 -21.40 5.63 -33.14
C GLN A 68 -21.33 4.27 -32.47
N ALA A 69 -22.42 3.50 -32.55
CA ALA A 69 -22.54 2.19 -31.93
C ALA A 69 -23.16 1.15 -32.87
N VAL A 70 -22.68 -0.09 -32.78
CA VAL A 70 -23.28 -1.29 -33.39
C VAL A 70 -23.36 -2.41 -32.36
N ALA A 71 -24.32 -3.34 -32.55
CA ALA A 71 -24.55 -4.42 -31.61
C ALA A 71 -24.36 -5.79 -32.25
N HIS A 72 -23.82 -6.71 -31.46
CA HIS A 72 -23.72 -8.13 -31.74
C HIS A 72 -24.54 -8.90 -30.69
N VAL A 73 -25.28 -9.90 -31.14
CA VAL A 73 -25.97 -10.83 -30.25
C VAL A 73 -25.52 -12.24 -30.56
N GLY A 74 -24.86 -12.88 -29.60
CA GLY A 74 -24.22 -14.17 -29.84
C GLY A 74 -23.72 -14.85 -28.57
N HIS A 75 -23.49 -16.16 -28.69
CA HIS A 75 -22.96 -17.00 -27.61
C HIS A 75 -21.43 -17.02 -27.67
N LEU A 76 -20.79 -16.19 -26.86
CA LEU A 76 -19.32 -16.03 -26.87
C LEU A 76 -18.55 -17.29 -26.41
N GLU A 77 -19.25 -18.36 -26.02
CA GLU A 77 -18.65 -19.66 -25.72
C GLU A 77 -18.10 -20.36 -26.98
N SER A 78 -18.58 -19.98 -28.18
CA SER A 78 -18.08 -20.47 -29.47
C SER A 78 -16.98 -19.57 -30.05
N GLU A 79 -15.96 -20.18 -30.67
CA GLU A 79 -14.93 -19.46 -31.42
C GLU A 79 -15.54 -18.67 -32.60
N SER A 80 -16.49 -19.25 -33.32
CA SER A 80 -17.09 -18.63 -34.51
C SER A 80 -17.81 -17.32 -34.18
N GLU A 81 -18.51 -17.29 -33.04
CA GLU A 81 -19.24 -16.12 -32.54
C GLU A 81 -18.25 -15.03 -32.09
N CYS A 82 -17.15 -15.42 -31.44
CA CYS A 82 -16.08 -14.47 -31.09
C CYS A 82 -15.42 -13.87 -32.33
N GLN A 83 -15.20 -14.69 -33.38
CA GLN A 83 -14.68 -14.21 -34.66
C GLN A 83 -15.62 -13.22 -35.31
N GLN A 84 -16.92 -13.55 -35.41
CA GLN A 84 -17.95 -12.68 -36.00
C GLN A 84 -18.04 -11.34 -35.26
N LEU A 85 -17.96 -11.34 -33.92
CA LEU A 85 -17.94 -10.10 -33.14
C LEU A 85 -16.75 -9.20 -33.53
N VAL A 86 -15.55 -9.78 -33.67
CA VAL A 86 -14.37 -9.01 -34.08
C VAL A 86 -14.54 -8.51 -35.51
N GLU A 87 -14.99 -9.36 -36.44
CA GLU A 87 -15.22 -9.00 -37.84
C GLU A 87 -16.25 -7.87 -37.98
N LEU A 88 -17.33 -7.89 -37.19
CA LEU A 88 -18.31 -6.81 -37.14
C LEU A 88 -17.68 -5.45 -36.86
N ALA A 89 -16.74 -5.38 -35.90
CA ALA A 89 -16.02 -4.15 -35.56
C ALA A 89 -15.18 -3.65 -36.74
N ILE A 90 -14.52 -4.57 -37.45
CA ILE A 90 -13.66 -4.25 -38.59
C ILE A 90 -14.49 -3.80 -39.79
N GLU A 91 -15.61 -4.48 -40.09
CA GLU A 91 -16.49 -4.12 -41.20
C GLU A 91 -17.13 -2.74 -41.01
N HIS A 92 -17.55 -2.42 -39.78
CA HIS A 92 -18.25 -1.17 -39.50
C HIS A 92 -17.32 0.02 -39.26
N PHE A 93 -16.16 -0.20 -38.62
CA PHE A 93 -15.29 0.89 -38.16
C PHE A 93 -13.86 0.84 -38.69
N GLY A 94 -13.47 -0.23 -39.40
CA GLY A 94 -12.19 -0.36 -40.09
C GLY A 94 -10.99 -0.71 -39.21
N GLY A 95 -11.18 -0.94 -37.91
CA GLY A 95 -10.10 -1.20 -36.97
C GLY A 95 -10.58 -1.61 -35.58
N LEU A 96 -9.62 -1.92 -34.70
CA LEU A 96 -9.87 -2.26 -33.31
C LEU A 96 -8.70 -1.76 -32.45
N ASP A 97 -9.03 -0.98 -31.42
CA ASP A 97 -8.05 -0.43 -30.48
C ASP A 97 -8.21 -1.03 -29.08
N ILE A 98 -9.46 -1.27 -28.66
CA ILE A 98 -9.79 -1.62 -27.28
C ILE A 98 -10.67 -2.88 -27.28
N LEU A 99 -10.29 -3.87 -26.48
CA LEU A 99 -11.10 -5.05 -26.20
C LEU A 99 -11.38 -5.15 -24.69
N ILE A 100 -12.64 -4.97 -24.29
CA ILE A 100 -13.07 -5.15 -22.90
C ILE A 100 -13.92 -6.42 -22.81
N HIS A 101 -13.34 -7.46 -22.22
CA HIS A 101 -14.07 -8.68 -21.90
C HIS A 101 -14.69 -8.57 -20.49
N ASN A 102 -15.95 -8.15 -20.46
CA ASN A 102 -16.76 -7.97 -19.24
C ASN A 102 -17.88 -9.00 -19.09
N ALA A 103 -18.28 -9.67 -20.18
CA ALA A 103 -19.29 -10.72 -20.11
C ALA A 103 -18.96 -11.75 -19.02
N GLY A 104 -19.98 -12.11 -18.25
CA GLY A 104 -19.82 -13.00 -17.13
C GLY A 104 -21.15 -13.62 -16.71
N TRP A 105 -21.05 -14.78 -16.10
CA TRP A 105 -22.18 -15.52 -15.57
C TRP A 105 -21.82 -16.01 -14.17
N VAL A 106 -22.77 -15.95 -13.25
CA VAL A 106 -22.64 -16.53 -11.91
C VAL A 106 -23.89 -17.35 -11.65
N ASP A 107 -23.68 -18.49 -11.01
CA ASP A 107 -24.70 -19.24 -10.31
C ASP A 107 -23.99 -20.07 -9.22
N TYR A 108 -24.75 -20.63 -8.29
CA TYR A 108 -24.22 -21.36 -7.14
C TYR A 108 -24.49 -22.85 -7.28
N GLN A 109 -23.44 -23.66 -7.29
CA GLN A 109 -23.57 -25.11 -7.28
C GLN A 109 -22.48 -25.73 -6.40
N GLY A 110 -22.89 -26.44 -5.36
CA GLY A 110 -21.97 -27.13 -4.45
C GLY A 110 -21.13 -28.17 -5.17
N ILE A 111 -19.92 -28.46 -4.67
CA ILE A 111 -18.96 -29.35 -5.35
C ILE A 111 -19.51 -30.76 -5.60
N GLU A 112 -20.34 -31.28 -4.69
CA GLU A 112 -20.92 -32.64 -4.79
C GLU A 112 -22.00 -32.79 -5.86
N VAL A 113 -22.59 -31.67 -6.28
CA VAL A 113 -23.69 -31.64 -7.26
C VAL A 113 -23.28 -30.93 -8.55
N GLN A 114 -21.98 -30.79 -8.79
CA GLN A 114 -21.45 -30.14 -9.99
C GLN A 114 -21.86 -30.91 -11.24
N GLU A 115 -22.43 -30.19 -12.20
CA GLU A 115 -22.85 -30.74 -13.49
C GLU A 115 -21.91 -30.28 -14.60
N GLU A 116 -21.63 -31.17 -15.57
CA GLU A 116 -20.77 -30.86 -16.71
C GLU A 116 -21.26 -29.63 -17.48
N ALA A 117 -22.57 -29.52 -17.72
CA ALA A 117 -23.16 -28.37 -18.43
C ALA A 117 -22.97 -27.05 -17.68
N PHE A 118 -23.03 -27.07 -16.35
CA PHE A 118 -22.80 -25.90 -15.49
C PHE A 118 -21.34 -25.44 -15.60
N LEU A 119 -20.40 -26.39 -15.51
CA LEU A 119 -18.98 -26.13 -15.63
C LEU A 119 -18.62 -25.62 -17.03
N GLN A 120 -19.11 -26.28 -18.08
CA GLN A 120 -18.89 -25.88 -19.47
C GLN A 120 -19.36 -24.46 -19.74
N ARG A 121 -20.52 -24.07 -19.22
CA ARG A 121 -21.02 -22.69 -19.33
C ARG A 121 -20.11 -21.70 -18.63
N ALA A 122 -19.72 -21.97 -17.38
CA ALA A 122 -18.84 -21.09 -16.60
C ALA A 122 -17.48 -20.88 -17.27
N LEU A 123 -16.88 -21.97 -17.78
CA LEU A 123 -15.58 -21.94 -18.47
C LEU A 123 -15.69 -21.39 -19.89
N GLY A 124 -16.78 -21.67 -20.60
CA GLY A 124 -17.03 -21.14 -21.94
C GLY A 124 -16.99 -19.62 -21.93
N ILE A 125 -17.70 -18.99 -20.99
CA ILE A 125 -17.72 -17.53 -20.89
C ILE A 125 -16.45 -16.94 -20.28
N SER A 126 -15.83 -17.61 -19.30
CA SER A 126 -14.72 -17.03 -18.53
C SER A 126 -13.32 -17.49 -18.96
N VAL A 127 -13.21 -18.45 -19.87
CA VAL A 127 -11.93 -18.99 -20.36
C VAL A 127 -11.89 -19.01 -21.88
N HIS A 128 -12.86 -19.66 -22.54
CA HIS A 128 -12.83 -19.78 -24.01
C HIS A 128 -13.04 -18.41 -24.68
N ALA A 129 -14.08 -17.68 -24.28
CA ALA A 129 -14.41 -16.38 -24.86
C ALA A 129 -13.24 -15.38 -24.86
N PRO A 130 -12.58 -15.04 -23.74
CA PRO A 130 -11.47 -14.08 -23.76
C PRO A 130 -10.29 -14.53 -24.62
N VAL A 131 -10.00 -15.84 -24.67
CA VAL A 131 -8.92 -16.39 -25.50
C VAL A 131 -9.27 -16.29 -26.99
N TRP A 132 -10.49 -16.64 -27.40
CA TRP A 132 -10.94 -16.52 -28.79
C TRP A 132 -11.06 -15.07 -29.25
N LEU A 133 -11.59 -14.20 -28.39
CA LEU A 133 -11.63 -12.77 -28.68
C LEU A 133 -10.22 -12.21 -28.86
N ALA A 134 -9.29 -12.52 -27.96
CA ALA A 134 -7.89 -12.10 -28.09
C ALA A 134 -7.27 -12.63 -29.38
N LYS A 135 -7.40 -13.95 -29.68
CA LYS A 135 -6.89 -14.60 -30.90
C LYS A 135 -7.32 -13.87 -32.17
N HIS A 136 -8.61 -13.56 -32.30
CA HIS A 136 -9.15 -12.93 -33.51
C HIS A 136 -8.90 -11.41 -33.56
N ALA A 137 -8.87 -10.75 -32.41
CA ALA A 137 -8.56 -9.32 -32.28
C ALA A 137 -7.07 -9.01 -32.50
N TRP A 138 -6.16 -9.93 -32.19
CA TRP A 138 -4.72 -9.67 -32.03
C TRP A 138 -4.09 -8.97 -33.24
N LYS A 139 -4.37 -9.47 -34.45
CA LYS A 139 -3.83 -8.91 -35.70
C LYS A 139 -4.26 -7.47 -35.96
N TYR A 140 -5.40 -7.06 -35.42
CA TYR A 140 -5.91 -5.68 -35.54
C TYR A 140 -5.39 -4.80 -34.42
N LEU A 141 -5.31 -5.33 -33.18
CA LEU A 141 -4.67 -4.64 -32.05
C LEU A 141 -3.22 -4.27 -32.38
N LYS A 142 -2.45 -5.15 -33.03
CA LYS A 142 -1.09 -4.84 -33.50
C LYS A 142 -0.99 -3.63 -34.45
N ARG A 143 -2.09 -3.21 -35.06
CA ARG A 143 -2.16 -2.04 -35.97
C ARG A 143 -2.60 -0.76 -35.24
N SER A 144 -3.12 -0.89 -34.02
CA SER A 144 -3.50 0.26 -33.20
C SER A 144 -2.25 1.00 -32.69
N HIS A 145 -2.36 2.32 -32.54
CA HIS A 145 -1.32 3.13 -31.88
C HIS A 145 -1.34 3.02 -30.36
N ALA A 146 -2.44 2.53 -29.78
CA ALA A 146 -2.57 2.34 -28.34
C ALA A 146 -3.50 1.15 -28.03
N PRO A 147 -3.07 -0.09 -28.37
CA PRO A 147 -3.91 -1.27 -28.18
C PRO A 147 -4.10 -1.59 -26.70
N ARG A 148 -5.34 -1.88 -26.29
CA ARG A 148 -5.71 -2.17 -24.91
C ARG A 148 -6.62 -3.38 -24.82
N VAL A 149 -6.33 -4.26 -23.87
CA VAL A 149 -7.20 -5.36 -23.48
C VAL A 149 -7.49 -5.25 -21.98
N VAL A 150 -8.77 -5.22 -21.62
CA VAL A 150 -9.23 -5.21 -20.24
C VAL A 150 -10.07 -6.45 -19.97
N LEU A 151 -9.60 -7.29 -19.06
CA LEU A 151 -10.28 -8.51 -18.61
C LEU A 151 -11.01 -8.27 -17.29
N THR A 152 -12.00 -9.09 -16.96
CA THR A 152 -12.82 -8.88 -15.75
C THR A 152 -12.71 -10.07 -14.79
N THR A 153 -11.90 -9.91 -13.75
CA THR A 153 -11.77 -10.86 -12.62
C THR A 153 -12.73 -10.49 -11.47
N SER A 154 -12.50 -10.99 -10.26
CA SER A 154 -13.37 -10.79 -9.10
C SER A 154 -12.62 -10.99 -7.78
N ASP A 155 -12.85 -10.10 -6.82
CA ASP A 155 -12.29 -10.18 -5.47
C ASP A 155 -12.70 -11.48 -4.76
N ARG A 156 -13.89 -12.03 -5.07
CA ARG A 156 -14.35 -13.35 -4.58
C ARG A 156 -13.53 -14.54 -5.08
N ALA A 157 -12.83 -14.36 -6.19
CA ALA A 157 -11.94 -15.38 -6.76
C ALA A 157 -10.51 -15.19 -6.24
N MET A 158 -10.06 -13.94 -6.13
CA MET A 158 -8.70 -13.59 -5.71
C MET A 158 -8.43 -13.78 -4.22
N TYR A 159 -9.40 -13.46 -3.36
CA TYR A 159 -9.18 -13.45 -1.90
C TYR A 159 -10.03 -14.52 -1.22
N GLN A 160 -9.36 -15.43 -0.51
CA GLN A 160 -10.02 -16.51 0.25
C GLN A 160 -11.08 -15.95 1.22
N ARG A 161 -10.81 -14.84 1.90
CA ARG A 161 -11.75 -14.20 2.85
C ARG A 161 -13.06 -13.72 2.21
N TYR A 162 -13.11 -13.56 0.89
CA TYR A 162 -14.32 -13.14 0.15
C TYR A 162 -14.92 -14.26 -0.68
N ALA A 163 -14.28 -15.45 -0.69
CA ALA A 163 -14.78 -16.62 -1.38
C ALA A 163 -16.11 -17.08 -0.76
N GLN A 164 -16.95 -17.69 -1.59
CA GLN A 164 -18.25 -18.21 -1.16
C GLN A 164 -18.40 -19.69 -1.56
N PRO A 165 -19.03 -20.52 -0.70
CA PRO A 165 -19.44 -21.87 -1.07
C PRO A 165 -20.30 -21.87 -2.34
N GLY A 166 -20.12 -22.88 -3.19
CA GLY A 166 -20.88 -23.04 -4.44
C GLY A 166 -20.38 -22.26 -5.64
N LEU A 167 -19.34 -21.42 -5.49
CA LEU A 167 -18.78 -20.61 -6.59
C LEU A 167 -17.51 -21.21 -7.21
N VAL A 168 -17.26 -22.52 -7.10
CA VAL A 168 -15.99 -23.13 -7.56
C VAL A 168 -15.72 -22.84 -9.05
N ALA A 169 -16.70 -23.12 -9.92
CA ALA A 169 -16.55 -22.87 -11.37
C ALA A 169 -16.42 -21.38 -11.71
N TYR A 170 -17.17 -20.51 -11.00
CA TYR A 170 -17.06 -19.06 -11.15
C TYR A 170 -15.68 -18.55 -10.74
N SER A 171 -15.18 -18.93 -9.56
CA SER A 171 -13.88 -18.52 -9.06
C SER A 171 -12.74 -19.03 -9.94
N ALA A 172 -12.83 -20.26 -10.44
CA ALA A 172 -11.89 -20.80 -11.41
C ALA A 172 -11.87 -19.95 -12.70
N GLY A 173 -13.05 -19.65 -13.26
CA GLY A 173 -13.18 -18.80 -14.44
C GLY A 173 -12.64 -17.37 -14.23
N LYS A 174 -12.91 -16.76 -13.07
CA LYS A 174 -12.41 -15.41 -12.75
C LYS A 174 -10.92 -15.37 -12.45
N MET A 175 -10.34 -16.41 -11.85
CA MET A 175 -8.88 -16.54 -11.72
C MET A 175 -8.21 -16.79 -13.07
N ALA A 176 -8.85 -17.50 -14.00
CA ALA A 176 -8.31 -17.70 -15.35
C ALA A 176 -8.07 -16.38 -16.10
N GLN A 177 -8.88 -15.35 -15.84
CA GLN A 177 -8.66 -14.00 -16.41
C GLN A 177 -7.29 -13.43 -16.04
N ILE A 178 -6.80 -13.69 -14.82
CA ILE A 178 -5.48 -13.24 -14.37
C ILE A 178 -4.37 -14.02 -15.08
N GLY A 179 -4.54 -15.34 -15.24
CA GLY A 179 -3.60 -16.16 -16.01
C GLY A 179 -3.51 -15.72 -17.48
N ILE A 180 -4.66 -15.46 -18.12
CA ILE A 180 -4.75 -14.96 -19.50
C ILE A 180 -4.10 -13.57 -19.59
N MET A 181 -4.36 -12.67 -18.64
CA MET A 181 -3.74 -11.35 -18.57
C MET A 181 -2.22 -11.44 -18.53
N ASN A 182 -1.67 -12.26 -17.63
CA ASN A 182 -0.22 -12.41 -17.47
C ASN A 182 0.44 -12.91 -18.76
N ALA A 183 -0.14 -13.95 -19.39
CA ALA A 183 0.40 -14.51 -20.62
C ALA A 183 0.33 -13.50 -21.79
N LEU A 184 -0.84 -12.89 -22.01
CA LEU A 184 -1.03 -11.94 -23.11
C LEU A 184 -0.26 -10.63 -22.90
N SER A 185 0.00 -10.22 -21.66
CA SER A 185 0.89 -9.07 -21.36
C SER A 185 2.31 -9.32 -21.90
N MET A 186 2.81 -10.55 -21.77
CA MET A 186 4.13 -10.93 -22.29
C MET A 186 4.12 -11.07 -23.81
N GLU A 187 3.09 -11.70 -24.39
CA GLU A 187 2.94 -11.79 -25.86
C GLU A 187 2.74 -10.42 -26.53
N GLY A 188 2.16 -9.46 -25.79
CA GLY A 188 1.86 -8.12 -26.25
C GLY A 188 3.04 -7.15 -26.20
N LEU A 189 4.10 -7.48 -25.45
CA LEU A 189 5.20 -6.58 -25.10
C LEU A 189 5.87 -5.96 -26.34
N GLU A 190 6.24 -6.78 -27.33
CA GLU A 190 6.89 -6.34 -28.57
C GLU A 190 6.00 -5.47 -29.45
N HIS A 191 4.69 -5.49 -29.21
CA HIS A 191 3.69 -4.79 -30.01
C HIS A 191 3.01 -3.64 -29.25
N GLY A 192 3.42 -3.37 -28.01
CA GLY A 192 2.81 -2.34 -27.16
C GLY A 192 1.35 -2.63 -26.78
N ILE A 193 0.91 -3.89 -26.85
CA ILE A 193 -0.43 -4.32 -26.41
C ILE A 193 -0.40 -4.46 -24.90
N LEU A 194 -1.10 -3.55 -24.21
CA LEU A 194 -1.22 -3.60 -22.76
C LEU A 194 -2.48 -4.38 -22.37
N VAL A 195 -2.30 -5.37 -21.52
CA VAL A 195 -3.36 -6.26 -21.05
C VAL A 195 -3.45 -6.16 -19.53
N ASN A 196 -4.59 -5.70 -19.04
CA ASN A 196 -4.85 -5.53 -17.62
C ASN A 196 -6.18 -6.19 -17.24
N ALA A 197 -6.43 -6.34 -15.95
CA ALA A 197 -7.68 -6.84 -15.43
C ALA A 197 -8.32 -5.84 -14.47
N VAL A 198 -9.64 -5.88 -14.38
CA VAL A 198 -10.40 -5.18 -13.33
C VAL A 198 -11.09 -6.20 -12.44
N SER A 199 -11.08 -5.94 -11.13
CA SER A 199 -11.89 -6.62 -10.13
C SER A 199 -12.94 -5.63 -9.61
N PRO A 200 -14.12 -5.55 -10.28
CA PRO A 200 -15.12 -4.55 -9.96
C PRO A 200 -16.05 -5.04 -8.84
N VAL A 201 -16.46 -4.13 -7.96
CA VAL A 201 -17.57 -4.33 -7.04
C VAL A 201 -18.69 -3.36 -7.39
N ALA A 202 -19.74 -3.91 -7.99
CA ALA A 202 -20.97 -3.18 -8.22
C ALA A 202 -22.17 -4.05 -7.81
N LYS A 203 -23.15 -3.42 -7.16
CA LYS A 203 -24.47 -4.00 -6.90
C LYS A 203 -25.20 -4.11 -8.23
N THR A 204 -24.90 -5.20 -8.92
CA THR A 204 -25.56 -5.58 -10.16
C THR A 204 -26.63 -6.63 -9.85
N ARG A 205 -27.40 -7.01 -10.88
CA ARG A 205 -28.32 -8.16 -10.84
C ARG A 205 -27.68 -9.43 -10.27
N MET A 206 -26.38 -9.62 -10.50
CA MET A 206 -25.55 -10.71 -9.99
C MET A 206 -25.52 -10.82 -8.45
N TRP A 207 -25.90 -9.74 -7.76
CA TRP A 207 -26.01 -9.64 -6.30
C TRP A 207 -27.46 -9.64 -5.80
N GLY A 208 -28.44 -10.03 -6.62
CA GLY A 208 -29.85 -10.14 -6.21
C GLY A 208 -30.60 -8.80 -6.05
N VAL A 209 -30.06 -7.72 -6.64
CA VAL A 209 -30.61 -6.35 -6.50
C VAL A 209 -31.74 -6.09 -7.50
N THR A 210 -32.90 -5.65 -7.01
CA THR A 210 -34.10 -5.33 -7.82
C THR A 210 -34.36 -3.82 -8.01
N GLN A 211 -33.69 -2.95 -7.24
CA GLN A 211 -33.78 -1.49 -7.31
C GLN A 211 -32.41 -0.83 -7.58
N PRO A 212 -32.35 0.39 -8.15
CA PRO A 212 -31.09 1.11 -8.33
C PRO A 212 -30.37 1.24 -6.98
N PRO A 213 -29.12 0.79 -6.87
CA PRO A 213 -28.45 0.76 -5.58
C PRO A 213 -27.94 2.16 -5.18
N GLU A 214 -28.02 2.48 -3.88
CA GLU A 214 -27.48 3.74 -3.34
C GLU A 214 -25.94 3.76 -3.33
N GLU A 215 -25.33 2.59 -3.24
CA GLU A 215 -23.89 2.34 -3.22
C GLU A 215 -23.50 1.26 -4.25
N LEU A 216 -22.21 1.09 -4.54
CA LEU A 216 -21.69 0.10 -5.48
C LEU A 216 -22.29 0.28 -6.90
N LYS A 217 -22.33 1.54 -7.35
CA LYS A 217 -22.86 1.92 -8.65
C LYS A 217 -21.84 1.58 -9.77
N PRO A 218 -22.28 1.05 -10.93
CA PRO A 218 -21.40 0.82 -12.08
C PRO A 218 -20.56 2.04 -12.50
N GLU A 219 -21.14 3.23 -12.40
CA GLU A 219 -20.51 4.51 -12.74
C GLU A 219 -19.28 4.80 -11.87
N TRP A 220 -19.23 4.24 -10.66
CA TRP A 220 -18.12 4.43 -9.73
C TRP A 220 -16.93 3.49 -9.99
N VAL A 221 -17.12 2.46 -10.82
CA VAL A 221 -16.05 1.57 -11.31
C VAL A 221 -15.47 2.10 -12.63
N THR A 222 -16.31 2.77 -13.42
CA THR A 222 -16.05 3.15 -14.82
C THR A 222 -14.77 3.96 -15.02
N PRO A 223 -14.41 4.98 -14.20
CA PRO A 223 -13.17 5.73 -14.38
C PRO A 223 -11.91 4.86 -14.42
N GLY A 224 -11.84 3.83 -13.55
CA GLY A 224 -10.71 2.92 -13.51
C GLY A 224 -10.59 2.04 -14.76
N VAL A 225 -11.72 1.56 -15.29
CA VAL A 225 -11.74 0.78 -16.54
C VAL A 225 -11.36 1.63 -17.74
N LEU A 226 -11.83 2.88 -17.80
CA LEU A 226 -11.40 3.83 -18.82
C LEU A 226 -9.90 4.10 -18.72
N TYR A 227 -9.35 4.32 -17.53
CA TYR A 227 -7.89 4.47 -17.36
C TYR A 227 -7.13 3.29 -17.98
N LEU A 228 -7.49 2.04 -17.61
CA LEU A 228 -6.86 0.83 -18.17
C LEU A 228 -7.05 0.70 -19.70
N ALA A 229 -8.15 1.21 -20.24
CA ALA A 229 -8.46 1.18 -21.67
C ALA A 229 -7.90 2.38 -22.46
N SER A 230 -7.20 3.32 -21.80
CA SER A 230 -6.67 4.54 -22.40
C SER A 230 -5.16 4.49 -22.64
N ASP A 231 -4.65 5.42 -23.45
CA ASP A 231 -3.22 5.63 -23.65
C ASP A 231 -2.51 6.31 -22.46
N LEU A 232 -3.28 6.73 -21.44
CA LEU A 232 -2.76 7.23 -20.16
C LEU A 232 -2.17 6.09 -19.32
N CYS A 233 -2.79 4.91 -19.36
CA CYS A 233 -2.22 3.72 -18.73
C CYS A 233 -1.02 3.23 -19.54
N ARG A 234 0.12 3.16 -18.86
CA ARG A 234 1.40 2.67 -19.39
C ARG A 234 1.77 1.29 -18.86
N ASP A 235 0.96 0.75 -17.96
CA ASP A 235 1.21 -0.50 -17.26
C ASP A 235 0.50 -1.67 -17.94
N THR A 236 1.07 -2.87 -17.80
CA THR A 236 0.46 -4.15 -18.22
C THR A 236 0.62 -5.17 -17.09
N GLY A 237 -0.27 -6.15 -17.01
CA GLY A 237 -0.20 -7.19 -15.98
C GLY A 237 -0.68 -6.73 -14.59
N TYR A 238 -1.45 -5.64 -14.51
CA TYR A 238 -2.04 -5.16 -13.27
C TYR A 238 -3.52 -5.52 -13.16
N ILE A 239 -3.95 -5.77 -11.92
CA ILE A 239 -5.33 -5.97 -11.54
C ILE A 239 -5.82 -4.74 -10.78
N LEU A 240 -6.77 -4.01 -11.35
CA LEU A 240 -7.38 -2.85 -10.70
C LEU A 240 -8.61 -3.27 -9.91
N ARG A 241 -8.56 -3.18 -8.58
CA ARG A 241 -9.72 -3.30 -7.72
C ARG A 241 -10.47 -1.97 -7.74
N ALA A 242 -11.78 -2.02 -7.97
CA ALA A 242 -12.59 -0.82 -8.16
C ALA A 242 -13.95 -0.97 -7.47
N SER A 243 -14.23 -0.08 -6.51
CA SER A 243 -15.46 -0.10 -5.71
C SER A 243 -15.73 1.28 -5.13
N ASN A 244 -16.97 1.77 -5.20
CA ASN A 244 -17.36 3.05 -4.57
C ASN A 244 -16.46 4.26 -4.89
N GLY A 245 -15.93 4.33 -6.12
CA GLY A 245 -15.08 5.42 -6.57
C GLY A 245 -13.65 5.33 -6.02
N GLN A 246 -13.32 4.23 -5.35
CA GLN A 246 -12.01 3.91 -4.81
C GLN A 246 -11.35 2.86 -5.71
N PHE A 247 -10.04 3.02 -5.88
CA PHE A 247 -9.24 2.22 -6.79
C PHE A 247 -7.97 1.76 -6.08
N THR A 248 -7.61 0.50 -6.25
CA THR A 248 -6.33 -0.06 -5.77
C THR A 248 -5.80 -1.01 -6.83
N ALA A 249 -4.59 -0.76 -7.33
CA ALA A 249 -3.91 -1.67 -8.24
C ALA A 249 -3.16 -2.74 -7.45
N THR A 250 -3.16 -3.97 -7.94
CA THR A 250 -2.42 -5.10 -7.36
C THR A 250 -1.92 -6.05 -8.44
N ARG A 251 -0.90 -6.84 -8.12
CA ARG A 251 -0.38 -7.94 -8.95
C ARG A 251 0.26 -8.98 -8.02
N PHE A 252 0.53 -10.17 -8.54
CA PHE A 252 1.40 -11.10 -7.82
C PHE A 252 2.84 -10.59 -7.87
N SER A 253 3.48 -10.52 -6.71
CA SER A 253 4.84 -10.05 -6.51
C SER A 253 5.69 -11.15 -5.90
N GLU A 254 6.96 -11.18 -6.28
CA GLU A 254 7.97 -12.11 -5.77
C GLU A 254 8.87 -11.39 -4.75
N ASN A 255 9.67 -12.15 -4.00
CA ASN A 255 10.69 -11.57 -3.14
C ASN A 255 11.80 -10.88 -3.97
N SER A 256 12.44 -9.87 -3.41
CA SER A 256 13.67 -9.32 -3.98
C SER A 256 14.76 -10.39 -4.05
N GLY A 257 15.54 -10.42 -5.14
CA GLY A 257 16.63 -11.38 -5.35
C GLY A 257 16.23 -12.74 -5.93
N VAL A 258 14.95 -12.96 -6.28
CA VAL A 258 14.51 -14.18 -6.96
C VAL A 258 15.25 -14.38 -8.29
N SER A 259 15.87 -15.55 -8.44
CA SER A 259 16.42 -16.05 -9.70
C SER A 259 15.60 -17.25 -10.17
N TYR A 260 14.40 -16.99 -10.68
CA TYR A 260 13.46 -18.03 -11.12
C TYR A 260 14.06 -18.90 -12.26
N PRO A 261 13.87 -20.24 -12.24
CA PRO A 261 13.19 -21.04 -11.21
C PRO A 261 14.13 -21.62 -10.15
N ARG A 262 15.39 -21.16 -10.09
CA ARG A 262 16.47 -21.80 -9.32
C ARG A 262 16.52 -21.35 -7.86
N ASP A 263 16.28 -20.07 -7.62
CA ASP A 263 16.31 -19.48 -6.29
C ASP A 263 15.07 -18.60 -6.10
N LEU A 264 14.24 -18.94 -5.12
CA LEU A 264 13.03 -18.19 -4.77
C LEU A 264 13.31 -17.13 -3.68
N ALA A 265 14.59 -16.94 -3.31
CA ALA A 265 15.04 -16.07 -2.23
C ALA A 265 14.25 -16.35 -0.94
N ARG A 266 14.16 -17.62 -0.54
CA ARG A 266 13.22 -18.12 0.47
C ARG A 266 13.85 -19.22 1.36
N VAL A 267 13.12 -19.58 2.41
CA VAL A 267 13.36 -20.67 3.35
C VAL A 267 13.70 -21.97 2.62
N GLU A 268 14.94 -22.40 2.78
CA GLU A 268 15.39 -23.72 2.36
C GLU A 268 14.80 -24.80 3.30
N ALA A 269 14.50 -25.97 2.75
CA ALA A 269 14.14 -27.16 3.51
C ALA A 269 14.48 -28.41 2.69
N ALA A 270 15.21 -29.36 3.29
CA ALA A 270 15.67 -30.57 2.60
C ALA A 270 14.78 -31.81 2.90
N SER A 271 13.82 -31.69 3.81
CA SER A 271 12.96 -32.80 4.23
C SER A 271 11.55 -32.34 4.60
N LEU A 272 10.59 -33.28 4.61
CA LEU A 272 9.21 -33.00 5.03
C LEU A 272 9.14 -32.51 6.49
N ALA A 273 9.99 -33.04 7.38
CA ALA A 273 10.06 -32.59 8.76
C ALA A 273 10.52 -31.13 8.85
N GLU A 274 11.54 -30.74 8.08
CA GLU A 274 11.99 -29.34 8.01
C GLU A 274 10.94 -28.40 7.42
N VAL A 275 10.21 -28.84 6.39
CA VAL A 275 9.09 -28.06 5.82
C VAL A 275 8.01 -27.84 6.89
N ALA A 276 7.63 -28.89 7.63
CA ALA A 276 6.61 -28.80 8.67
C ALA A 276 7.07 -27.89 9.83
N GLU A 277 8.31 -28.04 10.29
CA GLU A 277 8.91 -27.18 11.32
C GLU A 277 8.97 -25.72 10.87
N ARG A 278 9.34 -25.47 9.61
CA ARG A 278 9.52 -24.11 9.06
C ARG A 278 8.24 -23.56 8.43
N TRP A 279 7.11 -24.25 8.51
CA TRP A 279 5.87 -23.89 7.81
C TRP A 279 5.40 -22.46 8.13
N SER A 280 5.54 -22.04 9.39
CA SER A 280 5.22 -20.66 9.80
C SER A 280 6.00 -19.63 9.02
N ARG A 281 7.31 -19.85 8.85
CA ARG A 281 8.15 -18.99 8.02
C ARG A 281 7.78 -19.10 6.56
N ILE A 282 7.48 -20.30 6.05
CA ILE A 282 7.14 -20.57 4.63
C ILE A 282 5.85 -19.88 4.18
N LYS A 283 4.91 -19.56 5.07
CA LYS A 283 3.62 -18.94 4.72
C LYS A 283 3.52 -17.41 4.92
N GLU A 284 4.59 -16.74 5.35
CA GLU A 284 4.63 -15.28 5.57
C GLU A 284 4.84 -14.49 4.25
N CYS A 285 4.21 -13.30 4.10
CA CYS A 285 4.22 -12.46 2.88
C CYS A 285 4.87 -11.07 3.08
N HIS A 286 5.67 -10.66 2.09
CA HIS A 286 6.24 -9.34 1.72
C HIS A 286 7.23 -8.61 2.64
N TYR A 287 7.06 -8.54 3.95
CA TYR A 287 8.11 -8.01 4.84
C TYR A 287 8.11 -8.83 6.12
N LEU A 288 9.19 -9.56 6.38
CA LEU A 288 9.32 -10.35 7.61
C LEU A 288 10.11 -9.52 8.63
N PRO A 289 9.48 -9.04 9.73
CA PRO A 289 10.21 -8.53 10.86
C PRO A 289 11.10 -9.64 11.43
N VAL A 290 12.41 -9.48 11.27
CA VAL A 290 13.40 -10.35 11.88
C VAL A 290 13.79 -9.75 13.20
N LYS A 291 13.68 -10.51 14.29
CA LYS A 291 14.24 -10.10 15.58
C LYS A 291 15.76 -10.05 15.47
N VAL A 292 16.35 -8.88 15.70
CA VAL A 292 17.80 -8.66 15.58
C VAL A 292 18.51 -8.67 16.93
N ALA A 293 17.80 -8.38 18.03
CA ALA A 293 18.34 -8.47 19.38
C ALA A 293 17.25 -8.73 20.42
N ASN A 294 17.59 -9.49 21.47
CA ASN A 294 16.74 -9.73 22.63
C ASN A 294 17.07 -8.69 23.70
N THR A 295 16.30 -7.62 23.73
CA THR A 295 16.55 -6.43 24.56
C THR A 295 15.56 -6.32 25.70
N ARG A 296 14.33 -6.80 25.51
CA ARG A 296 13.24 -6.71 26.49
C ARG A 296 13.07 -5.31 27.09
N ALA A 297 13.31 -4.29 26.28
CA ALA A 297 13.15 -2.90 26.70
C ALA A 297 11.73 -2.67 27.20
N ASP A 298 11.59 -1.95 28.31
CA ASP A 298 10.28 -1.56 28.78
C ASP A 298 9.67 -0.58 27.78
N LEU A 299 10.38 0.50 27.44
CA LEU A 299 9.97 1.43 26.39
C LEU A 299 11.13 1.75 25.46
N GLY A 300 11.47 0.79 24.59
CA GLY A 300 12.50 0.96 23.57
C GLY A 300 12.13 2.06 22.57
N GLU A 301 13.01 3.02 22.30
CA GLU A 301 12.67 4.21 21.50
C GLU A 301 13.89 4.83 20.79
N SER A 302 13.61 5.80 19.91
CA SER A 302 14.58 6.66 19.22
C SER A 302 15.80 5.94 18.65
N PRO A 303 15.62 4.91 17.78
CA PRO A 303 16.75 4.27 17.13
C PRO A 303 17.45 5.25 16.17
N VAL A 304 18.78 5.26 16.17
CA VAL A 304 19.61 5.95 15.17
C VAL A 304 20.76 5.06 14.72
N TRP A 305 21.01 5.05 13.42
CA TRP A 305 22.09 4.28 12.81
C TRP A 305 23.33 5.15 12.61
N ASP A 306 24.46 4.71 13.15
CA ASP A 306 25.78 5.26 12.83
C ASP A 306 26.45 4.42 11.74
N ALA A 307 26.55 5.00 10.55
CA ALA A 307 27.18 4.36 9.40
C ALA A 307 28.71 4.19 9.57
N GLN A 308 29.36 5.00 10.41
CA GLN A 308 30.80 4.94 10.60
C GLN A 308 31.20 3.71 11.44
N SER A 309 30.55 3.49 12.57
CA SER A 309 30.78 2.30 13.39
C SER A 309 29.97 1.08 12.95
N GLY A 310 28.92 1.26 12.15
CA GLY A 310 27.96 0.20 11.81
C GLY A 310 27.15 -0.25 13.03
N ALA A 311 26.83 0.67 13.93
CA ALA A 311 26.10 0.42 15.16
C ALA A 311 24.74 1.14 15.18
N LEU A 312 23.77 0.51 15.85
CA LEU A 312 22.48 1.10 16.13
C LEU A 312 22.43 1.55 17.59
N TYR A 313 22.14 2.83 17.83
CA TYR A 313 21.91 3.38 19.16
C TYR A 313 20.41 3.54 19.37
N TYR A 314 19.92 3.28 20.58
CA TYR A 314 18.51 3.43 20.94
C TYR A 314 18.38 3.62 22.46
N VAL A 315 17.24 4.08 22.93
CA VAL A 315 16.98 4.27 24.36
C VAL A 315 15.97 3.29 24.90
N ASP A 316 15.97 3.10 26.21
CA ASP A 316 14.80 2.64 26.96
C ASP A 316 14.34 3.79 27.85
N ILE A 317 13.18 4.38 27.53
CA ILE A 317 12.68 5.58 28.21
C ILE A 317 12.43 5.30 29.70
N SER A 318 11.78 4.18 30.00
CA SER A 318 11.36 3.83 31.36
C SER A 318 12.56 3.48 32.24
N ASP A 319 13.53 2.74 31.69
CA ASP A 319 14.75 2.34 32.40
C ASP A 319 15.83 3.44 32.42
N GLY A 320 15.60 4.56 31.71
CA GLY A 320 16.51 5.71 31.71
C GLY A 320 17.89 5.37 31.14
N CYS A 321 17.96 4.57 30.08
CA CYS A 321 19.25 4.11 29.54
C CYS A 321 19.42 4.31 28.04
N ILE A 322 20.69 4.43 27.63
CA ILE A 322 21.12 4.45 26.22
C ILE A 322 21.84 3.14 25.95
N ASN A 323 21.41 2.46 24.89
CA ASN A 323 21.93 1.18 24.46
C ASN A 323 22.52 1.28 23.05
N ARG A 324 23.43 0.35 22.74
CA ARG A 324 24.07 0.20 21.45
C ARG A 324 24.01 -1.26 21.03
N LEU A 325 23.44 -1.54 19.86
CA LEU A 325 23.60 -2.79 19.15
C LEU A 325 24.82 -2.65 18.21
N THR A 326 25.85 -3.44 18.47
CA THR A 326 27.09 -3.43 17.68
C THR A 326 26.91 -4.17 16.36
N ARG A 327 27.87 -3.99 15.44
CA ARG A 327 27.91 -4.70 14.14
C ARG A 327 27.90 -6.24 14.30
N ASP A 328 28.46 -6.74 15.40
CA ASP A 328 28.53 -8.17 15.69
C ASP A 328 27.24 -8.72 16.32
N GLY A 329 26.24 -7.86 16.56
CA GLY A 329 24.95 -8.24 17.14
C GLY A 329 24.91 -8.20 18.68
N GLU A 330 25.93 -7.64 19.33
CA GLU A 330 25.98 -7.52 20.79
C GLU A 330 25.27 -6.25 21.25
N VAL A 331 24.51 -6.36 22.35
CA VAL A 331 23.83 -5.21 22.98
C VAL A 331 24.64 -4.74 24.17
N GLU A 332 25.01 -3.47 24.15
CA GLU A 332 25.74 -2.81 25.22
C GLU A 332 24.96 -1.63 25.79
N ARG A 333 24.85 -1.56 27.13
CA ARG A 333 24.41 -0.36 27.81
C ARG A 333 25.58 0.63 27.91
N LEU A 334 25.39 1.82 27.36
CA LEU A 334 26.42 2.88 27.34
C LEU A 334 26.26 3.85 28.50
N TYR A 335 25.02 4.14 28.87
CA TYR A 335 24.69 5.13 29.89
C TYR A 335 23.38 4.77 30.58
N GLU A 336 23.26 5.12 31.85
CA GLU A 336 22.05 4.99 32.64
C GLU A 336 21.87 6.20 33.57
N SER A 337 20.61 6.54 33.80
CA SER A 337 20.19 7.65 34.64
C SER A 337 18.93 7.30 35.41
N ALA A 338 18.68 8.03 36.49
CA ALA A 338 17.40 7.99 37.17
C ALA A 338 16.31 8.79 36.43
N ALA A 339 16.70 9.66 35.49
CA ALA A 339 15.79 10.41 34.63
C ALA A 339 15.31 9.56 33.46
N ARG A 340 14.14 9.90 32.89
CA ARG A 340 13.66 9.25 31.67
C ARG A 340 14.43 9.80 30.48
N ILE A 341 14.88 8.91 29.59
CA ILE A 341 15.60 9.29 28.37
C ILE A 341 14.69 9.03 27.16
N GLY A 342 14.02 10.07 26.67
CA GLY A 342 13.05 9.97 25.58
C GLY A 342 13.67 9.86 24.18
N ALA A 343 14.60 10.76 23.88
CA ALA A 343 15.14 10.93 22.53
C ALA A 343 16.65 10.98 22.48
N LEU A 344 17.22 10.59 21.33
CA LEU A 344 18.66 10.64 21.08
C LEU A 344 18.98 10.90 19.60
N SER A 345 20.15 11.46 19.32
CA SER A 345 20.69 11.63 17.97
C SER A 345 22.22 11.62 17.97
N LEU A 346 22.80 11.35 16.80
CA LEU A 346 24.25 11.44 16.60
C LEU A 346 24.69 12.91 16.53
N THR A 347 25.89 13.19 17.01
CA THR A 347 26.59 14.46 16.78
C THR A 347 27.56 14.32 15.60
N ASP A 348 28.12 15.43 15.12
CA ASP A 348 29.21 15.46 14.14
C ASP A 348 30.61 15.19 14.74
N GLN A 349 30.69 14.84 16.03
CA GLN A 349 31.93 14.51 16.76
C GLN A 349 31.90 13.10 17.39
N ASP A 350 31.20 12.15 16.76
CA ASP A 350 31.08 10.74 17.22
C ASP A 350 30.48 10.57 18.65
N ASN A 351 29.80 11.61 19.16
CA ASN A 351 29.06 11.62 20.43
C ASN A 351 27.54 11.49 20.22
N LEU A 352 26.78 11.41 21.31
CA LEU A 352 25.32 11.42 21.28
C LEU A 352 24.77 12.66 21.99
N ILE A 353 23.81 13.35 21.36
CA ILE A 353 22.91 14.27 22.04
C ILE A 353 21.65 13.51 22.43
N PHE A 354 21.15 13.71 23.64
CA PHE A 354 19.99 12.98 24.16
C PHE A 354 19.22 13.80 25.18
N THR A 355 18.02 13.37 25.53
CA THR A 355 17.17 14.04 26.51
C THR A 355 17.26 13.38 27.89
N GLU A 356 17.20 14.15 28.96
CA GLU A 356 16.92 13.64 30.31
C GLU A 356 15.78 14.45 30.92
N ASP A 357 14.63 13.80 31.13
CA ASP A 357 13.37 14.46 31.48
C ASP A 357 13.10 15.68 30.57
N ALA A 358 13.04 16.89 31.13
CA ALA A 358 12.80 18.14 30.39
C ALA A 358 14.11 18.88 30.04
N SER A 359 15.25 18.19 29.95
CA SER A 359 16.56 18.74 29.60
C SER A 359 17.23 17.94 28.48
N VAL A 360 18.31 18.49 27.90
CA VAL A 360 19.12 17.85 26.86
C VAL A 360 20.58 17.80 27.32
N ALA A 361 21.29 16.74 26.97
CA ALA A 361 22.66 16.50 27.34
C ALA A 361 23.49 15.89 26.21
N ILE A 362 24.82 15.97 26.33
CA ILE A 362 25.78 15.35 25.39
C ILE A 362 26.56 14.26 26.11
N LEU A 363 26.45 13.03 25.62
CA LEU A 363 27.22 11.87 26.07
C LEU A 363 28.44 11.71 25.19
N ASP A 364 29.63 11.78 25.80
CA ASP A 364 30.84 11.25 25.15
C ASP A 364 30.79 9.73 25.16
N VAL A 365 30.74 9.14 23.96
CA VAL A 365 30.56 7.70 23.76
C VAL A 365 31.82 6.92 24.15
N ALA A 366 33.01 7.48 23.93
CA ALA A 366 34.28 6.82 24.21
C ALA A 366 34.54 6.73 25.73
N GLU A 367 34.25 7.80 26.46
CA GLU A 367 34.41 7.90 27.91
C GLU A 367 33.19 7.39 28.69
N ARG A 368 32.04 7.23 28.01
CA ARG A 368 30.73 6.91 28.60
C ARG A 368 30.34 7.91 29.69
N LYS A 369 30.57 9.20 29.42
CA LYS A 369 30.35 10.30 30.37
C LYS A 369 29.59 11.44 29.76
N VAL A 370 28.63 11.97 30.50
CA VAL A 370 27.92 13.19 30.11
C VAL A 370 28.82 14.39 30.34
N ARG A 371 28.97 15.23 29.32
CA ARG A 371 29.87 16.40 29.35
C ARG A 371 29.16 17.72 29.48
N ARG A 372 27.95 17.83 28.93
CA ARG A 372 27.19 19.08 28.85
C ARG A 372 25.72 18.82 29.10
N TYR A 373 25.07 19.80 29.73
CA TYR A 373 23.65 19.82 30.04
C TYR A 373 23.05 21.17 29.63
N SER A 374 21.84 21.14 29.11
CA SER A 374 20.97 22.31 29.03
C SER A 374 20.38 22.61 30.42
N SER A 375 19.84 23.82 30.58
CA SER A 375 18.85 24.03 31.63
C SER A 375 17.57 23.27 31.28
N PRO A 376 16.81 22.74 32.27
CA PRO A 376 15.52 22.13 31.99
C PRO A 376 14.54 23.20 31.49
N VAL A 377 13.78 22.88 30.44
CA VAL A 377 12.74 23.79 29.91
C VAL A 377 11.49 23.81 30.78
N HIS A 378 11.37 22.84 31.69
CA HIS A 378 10.26 22.72 32.62
C HIS A 378 10.69 22.03 33.92
N HIS A 379 10.07 22.40 35.05
CA HIS A 379 10.47 21.91 36.38
C HIS A 379 9.52 20.90 37.01
N ARG A 380 8.33 20.66 36.42
CA ARG A 380 7.42 19.63 36.96
C ARG A 380 7.92 18.24 36.58
N PRO A 381 8.03 17.30 37.55
CA PRO A 381 8.52 15.95 37.28
C PRO A 381 7.68 15.13 36.28
N SER A 382 6.42 15.49 36.05
CA SER A 382 5.58 14.81 35.06
C SER A 382 5.96 15.13 33.61
N TYR A 383 6.76 16.18 33.38
CA TYR A 383 7.18 16.57 32.04
C TYR A 383 8.48 15.88 31.66
N ARG A 384 8.50 15.36 30.44
CA ARG A 384 9.70 14.86 29.79
C ARG A 384 9.63 15.06 28.29
N PHE A 385 10.79 15.08 27.65
CA PHE A 385 10.86 14.90 26.21
C PHE A 385 10.49 13.47 25.82
N ASN A 386 9.90 13.32 24.65
CA ASN A 386 9.34 12.07 24.15
C ASN A 386 10.16 11.52 22.98
N ASP A 387 10.08 12.15 21.80
CA ASP A 387 10.87 11.80 20.62
C ASP A 387 11.63 13.04 20.10
N GLY A 388 12.64 12.84 19.26
CA GLY A 388 13.51 13.89 18.78
C GLY A 388 14.44 13.48 17.65
N ALA A 389 14.83 14.45 16.83
CA ALA A 389 15.79 14.29 15.76
C ALA A 389 16.47 15.63 15.44
N CYS A 390 17.59 15.58 14.74
CA CYS A 390 18.30 16.79 14.33
C CYS A 390 17.72 17.36 13.03
N ASP A 391 17.71 18.68 12.96
CA ASP A 391 17.35 19.42 11.76
C ASP A 391 18.55 19.53 10.79
N PRO A 392 18.33 20.04 9.55
CA PRO A 392 19.39 20.15 8.54
C PRO A 392 20.44 21.23 8.83
N GLN A 393 20.34 21.96 9.95
CA GLN A 393 21.30 22.96 10.41
C GLN A 393 22.09 22.47 11.63
N GLY A 394 21.92 21.20 12.02
CA GLY A 394 22.60 20.60 13.14
C GLY A 394 22.05 21.02 14.51
N ARG A 395 20.77 21.34 14.59
CA ARG A 395 20.06 21.66 15.84
C ARG A 395 19.19 20.49 16.25
N PHE A 396 19.08 20.22 17.54
CA PHE A 396 18.29 19.11 18.04
C PHE A 396 16.85 19.54 18.33
N VAL A 397 15.88 18.89 17.72
CA VAL A 397 14.46 19.18 17.91
C VAL A 397 13.80 18.02 18.64
N THR A 398 13.03 18.29 19.69
CA THR A 398 12.36 17.26 20.48
C THR A 398 11.03 17.72 21.06
N GLY A 399 10.09 16.78 21.18
CA GLY A 399 8.74 17.02 21.68
C GLY A 399 8.62 16.82 23.19
N LEU A 400 8.25 17.88 23.91
CA LEU A 400 7.93 17.82 25.33
C LEU A 400 6.49 17.31 25.52
N MET A 401 6.28 16.38 26.44
CA MET A 401 4.96 15.88 26.85
C MET A 401 4.79 15.93 28.37
N ASP A 402 3.53 15.87 28.81
CA ASP A 402 3.15 15.71 30.22
C ASP A 402 2.60 14.29 30.41
N GLU A 403 3.19 13.51 31.31
CA GLU A 403 2.66 12.18 31.71
C GLU A 403 1.44 12.30 32.65
N GLY A 404 1.08 13.52 33.05
CA GLY A 404 -0.10 13.87 33.83
C GLY A 404 -1.43 13.91 33.04
N PRO A 405 -2.41 14.73 33.47
CA PRO A 405 -3.75 14.77 32.86
C PRO A 405 -3.73 15.19 31.38
N SER A 406 -4.63 14.60 30.59
CA SER A 406 -4.70 14.80 29.14
C SER A 406 -5.10 16.22 28.73
N GLY A 407 -4.41 16.76 27.72
CA GLY A 407 -4.65 18.08 27.12
C GLY A 407 -3.68 18.36 25.96
N LYS A 408 -3.78 19.55 25.35
CA LYS A 408 -2.84 20.02 24.33
C LYS A 408 -1.64 20.74 24.95
N THR A 409 -0.88 20.01 25.77
CA THR A 409 0.28 20.54 26.51
C THR A 409 1.61 20.26 25.82
N GLY A 410 1.58 19.57 24.69
CA GLY A 410 2.75 19.19 23.91
C GLY A 410 3.39 20.36 23.19
N VAL A 411 4.72 20.43 23.24
CA VAL A 411 5.52 21.52 22.66
C VAL A 411 6.77 20.95 22.00
N LEU A 412 7.02 21.31 20.74
CA LEU A 412 8.31 21.06 20.09
C LEU A 412 9.31 22.14 20.50
N TYR A 413 10.44 21.72 21.04
CA TYR A 413 11.59 22.57 21.33
C TYR A 413 12.72 22.30 20.35
N ARG A 414 13.50 23.35 20.06
CA ARG A 414 14.75 23.28 19.30
C ARG A 414 15.90 23.74 20.19
N PHE A 415 16.98 22.97 20.23
CA PHE A 415 18.21 23.27 20.93
C PHE A 415 19.33 23.60 19.94
N ASP A 416 20.00 24.72 20.14
CA ASP A 416 21.17 25.11 19.37
C ASP A 416 22.48 24.48 19.90
N GLN A 417 23.61 24.83 19.29
CA GLN A 417 24.94 24.33 19.65
C GLN A 417 25.35 24.70 21.09
N GLN A 418 24.71 25.71 21.69
CA GLN A 418 24.92 26.09 23.09
C GLN A 418 23.97 25.33 24.04
N LEU A 419 23.15 24.42 23.52
CA LEU A 419 22.05 23.75 24.22
C LEU A 419 21.00 24.74 24.76
N SER A 420 20.82 25.87 24.08
CA SER A 420 19.77 26.84 24.41
C SER A 420 18.47 26.45 23.73
N ALA A 421 17.41 26.31 24.52
CA ALA A 421 16.10 25.89 24.05
C ALA A 421 15.28 27.06 23.47
N GLN A 422 14.59 26.80 22.37
CA GLN A 422 13.58 27.70 21.79
C GLN A 422 12.33 26.91 21.45
N ILE A 423 11.15 27.48 21.69
CA ILE A 423 9.88 26.89 21.26
C ILE A 423 9.79 26.99 19.74
N LEU A 424 9.53 25.84 19.10
CA LEU A 424 9.34 25.72 17.66
C LEU A 424 7.86 25.65 17.29
N LEU A 425 7.07 24.90 18.06
CA LEU A 425 5.62 24.72 17.89
C LEU A 425 4.99 24.35 19.23
N ASP A 426 3.83 24.88 19.55
CA ASP A 426 3.02 24.50 20.71
C ASP A 426 1.63 23.97 20.28
N GLY A 427 0.83 23.52 21.26
CA GLY A 427 -0.55 23.10 21.02
C GLY A 427 -0.72 21.68 20.47
N LEU A 428 0.32 20.86 20.53
CA LEU A 428 0.23 19.42 20.24
C LEU A 428 -0.31 18.67 21.46
N ALA A 429 -0.90 17.50 21.25
CA ALA A 429 -1.38 16.66 22.35
C ALA A 429 -0.30 15.66 22.82
N LEU A 430 0.30 14.89 21.91
CA LEU A 430 1.39 13.96 22.22
C LEU A 430 2.42 13.96 21.09
N PRO A 431 3.45 14.85 21.16
CA PRO A 431 4.44 14.96 20.11
C PRO A 431 5.34 13.73 20.08
N ASN A 432 5.50 13.17 18.89
CA ASN A 432 6.33 12.01 18.57
C ASN A 432 6.97 12.19 17.20
N GLY A 433 7.72 11.19 16.75
CA GLY A 433 8.18 10.97 15.37
C GLY A 433 8.54 12.22 14.59
N LEU A 434 9.82 12.56 14.48
CA LEU A 434 10.29 13.68 13.64
C LEU A 434 11.20 13.21 12.51
N ALA A 435 10.97 13.72 11.31
CA ALA A 435 11.83 13.47 10.16
C ALA A 435 11.87 14.68 9.21
N TRP A 436 12.99 14.89 8.53
CA TRP A 436 13.15 15.91 7.50
C TRP A 436 13.37 15.27 6.14
N SER A 437 12.82 15.87 5.09
CA SER A 437 13.17 15.52 3.72
C SER A 437 14.67 15.66 3.50
N GLU A 438 15.19 14.92 2.52
CA GLU A 438 16.63 14.92 2.20
C GLU A 438 17.17 16.33 1.86
N ASP A 439 16.34 17.16 1.21
CA ASP A 439 16.67 18.55 0.90
C ASP A 439 16.54 19.52 2.11
N GLY A 440 16.05 19.01 3.25
CA GLY A 440 15.88 19.73 4.50
C GLY A 440 14.73 20.76 4.50
N ARG A 441 13.88 20.80 3.47
CA ARG A 441 12.84 21.82 3.31
C ARG A 441 11.49 21.44 3.88
N THR A 442 11.26 20.16 4.13
CA THR A 442 10.01 19.65 4.69
C THR A 442 10.31 18.93 5.98
N VAL A 443 9.59 19.26 7.04
CA VAL A 443 9.56 18.46 8.27
C VAL A 443 8.25 17.70 8.35
N TYR A 444 8.33 16.48 8.88
CA TYR A 444 7.20 15.64 9.25
C TYR A 444 7.23 15.46 10.75
N PHE A 445 6.07 15.56 11.40
CA PHE A 445 5.96 15.32 12.83
C PHE A 445 4.63 14.64 13.19
N VAL A 446 4.66 13.84 14.24
CA VAL A 446 3.51 13.05 14.69
C VAL A 446 2.86 13.68 15.91
N ASP A 447 1.52 13.75 15.91
CA ASP A 447 0.73 13.88 17.12
C ASP A 447 -0.05 12.58 17.35
N SER A 448 0.49 11.71 18.22
CA SER A 448 -0.02 10.36 18.44
C SER A 448 -1.43 10.34 19.01
N ALA A 449 -1.77 11.32 19.84
CA ALA A 449 -3.11 11.43 20.43
C ALA A 449 -4.14 11.90 19.41
N ALA A 450 -3.72 12.73 18.44
CA ALA A 450 -4.55 13.13 17.31
C ALA A 450 -4.63 12.09 16.18
N ARG A 451 -3.80 11.03 16.22
CA ARG A 451 -3.61 10.05 15.12
C ARG A 451 -3.26 10.73 13.79
N ALA A 452 -2.51 11.82 13.89
CA ALA A 452 -2.22 12.68 12.76
C ALA A 452 -0.72 12.79 12.55
N ILE A 453 -0.32 12.71 11.28
CA ILE A 453 1.01 13.02 10.81
C ILE A 453 0.87 14.34 10.05
N TYR A 454 1.68 15.32 10.43
CA TYR A 454 1.68 16.63 9.79
C TYR A 454 2.95 16.82 8.99
N ARG A 455 2.88 17.66 7.96
CA ARG A 455 4.05 18.18 7.24
C ARG A 455 4.04 19.70 7.22
N ALA A 456 5.22 20.31 7.22
CA ALA A 456 5.39 21.75 7.11
C ALA A 456 6.66 22.11 6.34
N GLU A 457 6.66 23.30 5.72
CA GLU A 457 7.91 23.92 5.26
C GLU A 457 8.82 24.22 6.47
N TYR A 458 10.10 23.86 6.35
CA TYR A 458 11.13 24.11 7.34
C TYR A 458 12.15 25.11 6.82
N MET A 459 12.21 26.29 7.44
CA MET A 459 13.10 27.38 7.03
C MET A 459 14.48 27.21 7.64
N ARG A 460 15.52 27.68 6.93
CA ARG A 460 16.92 27.58 7.39
C ARG A 460 17.17 28.23 8.76
N GLU A 461 16.44 29.29 9.10
CA GLU A 461 16.54 29.91 10.43
C GLU A 461 15.93 29.03 11.55
N GLY A 462 15.37 27.87 11.21
CA GLY A 462 14.75 26.90 12.10
C GLY A 462 13.37 27.34 12.56
N ARG A 463 12.58 27.86 11.61
CA ARG A 463 11.18 28.24 11.80
C ARG A 463 10.30 27.32 10.96
N LEU A 464 9.12 27.01 11.49
CA LEU A 464 8.09 26.26 10.78
C LEU A 464 7.18 27.22 10.01
N GLY A 465 6.89 26.87 8.76
CA GLY A 465 5.75 27.41 8.04
C GLY A 465 4.42 26.88 8.59
N GLN A 466 3.32 27.19 7.89
CA GLN A 466 2.02 26.60 8.21
C GLN A 466 2.07 25.10 7.93
N TYR A 467 1.72 24.29 8.93
CA TYR A 467 1.66 22.83 8.77
C TYR A 467 0.29 22.39 8.23
N THR A 468 0.28 21.29 7.50
CA THR A 468 -0.91 20.64 6.94
C THR A 468 -0.94 19.18 7.34
N LEU A 469 -2.13 18.58 7.44
CA LEU A 469 -2.27 17.13 7.59
C LEU A 469 -1.60 16.44 6.40
N PHE A 470 -0.67 15.54 6.68
CA PHE A 470 -0.06 14.66 5.69
C PHE A 470 -0.85 13.37 5.59
N ALA A 471 -1.09 12.69 6.72
CA ALA A 471 -1.94 11.52 6.79
C ALA A 471 -2.60 11.37 8.17
N GLU A 472 -3.80 10.78 8.20
CA GLU A 472 -4.45 10.32 9.43
C GLU A 472 -4.35 8.79 9.47
N THR A 473 -3.95 8.24 10.62
CA THR A 473 -3.79 6.78 10.76
C THR A 473 -5.08 6.11 11.24
N PRO A 474 -5.44 4.92 10.73
CA PRO A 474 -6.66 4.22 11.13
C PRO A 474 -6.71 3.94 12.64
N ALA A 475 -7.86 4.22 13.26
CA ALA A 475 -8.03 4.10 14.72
C ALA A 475 -7.91 2.66 15.24
N GLU A 476 -8.29 1.69 14.41
CA GLU A 476 -8.20 0.26 14.68
C GLU A 476 -6.77 -0.28 14.64
N LEU A 477 -5.84 0.49 14.07
CA LEU A 477 -4.42 0.13 13.98
C LEU A 477 -3.57 0.86 15.03
N GLY A 478 -4.15 1.28 16.15
CA GLY A 478 -3.38 1.88 17.24
C GLY A 478 -3.13 3.38 17.05
N ARG A 479 -1.94 3.84 17.45
CA ARG A 479 -1.53 5.26 17.35
C ARG A 479 -0.18 5.37 16.62
N PRO A 480 -0.01 6.39 15.76
CA PRO A 480 1.27 6.64 15.11
C PRO A 480 2.28 7.06 16.17
N ASP A 481 3.51 6.60 16.01
CA ASP A 481 4.59 6.85 16.96
C ASP A 481 5.85 7.34 16.19
N GLY A 482 7.01 6.72 16.35
CA GLY A 482 8.22 7.08 15.60
C GLY A 482 8.15 6.79 14.10
N ILE A 483 8.88 7.62 13.32
CA ILE A 483 8.83 7.64 11.85
C ILE A 483 10.22 7.61 11.18
N ALA A 484 10.27 7.16 9.93
CA ALA A 484 11.45 7.23 9.07
C ALA A 484 11.08 7.52 7.60
N LEU A 485 11.85 8.38 6.93
CA LEU A 485 11.67 8.69 5.51
C LEU A 485 12.52 7.77 4.63
N ASP A 486 11.94 7.35 3.51
CA ASP A 486 12.64 6.69 2.42
C ASP A 486 13.13 7.68 1.34
N ARG A 487 13.92 7.18 0.39
CA ARG A 487 14.51 7.98 -0.71
C ARG A 487 13.50 8.47 -1.75
N GLU A 488 12.31 7.88 -1.80
CA GLU A 488 11.23 8.31 -2.68
C GLU A 488 10.28 9.31 -2.01
N GLY A 489 10.58 9.71 -0.78
CA GLY A 489 9.75 10.60 0.02
C GLY A 489 8.57 9.91 0.69
N GLY A 490 8.55 8.57 0.69
CA GLY A 490 7.63 7.76 1.48
C GLY A 490 7.99 7.76 2.96
N LEU A 491 7.00 7.56 3.81
CA LEU A 491 7.10 7.65 5.26
C LEU A 491 6.67 6.36 5.93
N TRP A 492 7.61 5.73 6.64
CA TRP A 492 7.38 4.59 7.52
C TRP A 492 6.97 5.06 8.91
N VAL A 493 5.94 4.44 9.47
CA VAL A 493 5.29 4.86 10.72
C VAL A 493 5.01 3.65 11.61
N CYS A 494 5.63 3.62 12.78
CA CYS A 494 5.32 2.63 13.82
C CYS A 494 3.91 2.87 14.39
N GLN A 495 3.17 1.79 14.66
CA GLN A 495 1.85 1.88 15.28
C GLN A 495 1.83 1.26 16.68
N PHE A 496 1.87 2.11 17.71
CA PHE A 496 1.76 1.68 19.10
C PHE A 496 0.38 1.09 19.38
N ASN A 497 0.34 -0.13 19.95
CA ASN A 497 -0.87 -0.97 20.09
C ASN A 497 -1.51 -1.40 18.76
N GLY A 498 -0.83 -1.21 17.62
CA GLY A 498 -1.34 -1.56 16.29
C GLY A 498 -0.81 -2.86 15.73
N SER A 499 0.21 -3.46 16.36
CA SER A 499 0.93 -4.64 15.84
C SER A 499 1.37 -4.48 14.37
N CYS A 500 1.72 -3.27 13.94
CA CYS A 500 2.17 -3.04 12.57
C CYS A 500 3.03 -1.80 12.37
N LEU A 501 3.67 -1.74 11.21
CA LEU A 501 4.15 -0.50 10.58
C LEU A 501 3.22 -0.15 9.42
N LEU A 502 3.02 1.14 9.18
CA LEU A 502 2.36 1.67 7.99
C LEU A 502 3.37 2.40 7.11
N HIS A 503 3.19 2.31 5.80
CA HIS A 503 3.94 3.09 4.83
C HIS A 503 3.02 4.01 4.05
N TYR A 504 3.34 5.30 4.00
CA TYR A 504 2.64 6.28 3.19
C TYR A 504 3.54 6.78 2.07
N ASP A 505 3.04 6.94 0.86
CA ASP A 505 3.79 7.59 -0.21
C ASP A 505 3.99 9.10 0.06
N ARG A 506 4.74 9.78 -0.82
CA ARG A 506 5.05 11.23 -0.70
C ARG A 506 3.83 12.15 -0.67
N ASP A 507 2.66 11.67 -1.09
CA ASP A 507 1.41 12.41 -1.14
C ASP A 507 0.51 12.09 0.05
N GLY A 508 0.90 11.13 0.91
CA GLY A 508 0.18 10.76 2.12
C GLY A 508 -0.79 9.60 1.92
N TYR A 509 -0.67 8.82 0.84
CA TYR A 509 -1.50 7.64 0.61
C TYR A 509 -0.87 6.40 1.23
N LEU A 510 -1.66 5.65 2.00
CA LEU A 510 -1.23 4.36 2.57
C LEU A 510 -0.96 3.35 1.45
N THR A 511 0.29 2.91 1.29
CA THR A 511 0.67 1.92 0.26
C THR A 511 0.90 0.54 0.85
N ASP A 512 1.44 0.45 2.06
CA ASP A 512 1.81 -0.82 2.69
C ASP A 512 1.49 -0.87 4.17
N GLN A 513 1.29 -2.09 4.65
CA GLN A 513 1.15 -2.43 6.06
C GLN A 513 1.99 -3.67 6.37
N VAL A 514 2.92 -3.54 7.31
CA VAL A 514 3.77 -4.65 7.76
C VAL A 514 3.28 -5.12 9.11
N SER A 515 2.81 -6.36 9.19
CA SER A 515 2.43 -6.96 10.47
C SER A 515 3.67 -7.22 11.34
N MET A 516 3.62 -6.76 12.58
CA MET A 516 4.65 -6.99 13.59
C MET A 516 4.21 -8.13 14.52
N PRO A 517 5.14 -9.00 14.96
CA PRO A 517 4.83 -10.12 15.86
C PRO A 517 4.59 -9.67 17.31
N VAL A 518 4.66 -8.37 17.59
CA VAL A 518 4.50 -7.76 18.91
C VAL A 518 3.57 -6.55 18.82
N PRO A 519 2.83 -6.23 19.90
CA PRO A 519 1.75 -5.25 19.83
C PRO A 519 2.19 -3.79 19.76
N ARG A 520 3.41 -3.49 20.21
CA ARG A 520 3.89 -2.12 20.42
C ARG A 520 5.22 -1.84 19.71
N PRO A 521 5.26 -1.81 18.37
CA PRO A 521 6.29 -1.06 17.65
C PRO A 521 6.23 0.41 18.08
N THR A 522 7.38 0.99 18.40
CA THR A 522 7.48 2.35 18.97
C THR A 522 8.14 3.32 18.01
N SER A 523 9.30 2.98 17.44
CA SER A 523 10.00 3.86 16.51
C SER A 523 10.85 3.08 15.52
N CYS A 524 11.33 3.75 14.48
CA CYS A 524 12.10 3.13 13.42
C CYS A 524 13.14 4.06 12.81
N CYS A 525 14.21 3.48 12.26
CA CYS A 525 15.20 4.21 11.48
C CYS A 525 15.84 3.30 10.43
N PHE A 526 16.27 3.91 9.32
CA PHE A 526 17.03 3.18 8.32
C PHE A 526 18.50 3.07 8.70
N GLY A 527 19.09 1.91 8.43
CA GLY A 527 20.47 1.55 8.68
C GLY A 527 20.97 0.47 7.72
N GLY A 528 22.14 -0.08 8.03
CA GLY A 528 22.93 -0.86 7.08
C GLY A 528 23.81 0.02 6.17
N GLU A 529 24.74 -0.59 5.46
CA GLU A 529 25.70 0.10 4.59
C GLU A 529 25.00 0.93 3.50
N ASP A 530 23.94 0.37 2.92
CA ASP A 530 23.14 0.98 1.86
C ASP A 530 21.82 1.61 2.37
N LEU A 531 21.65 1.77 3.68
CA LEU A 531 20.42 2.26 4.34
C LEU A 531 19.14 1.51 3.90
N ASP A 532 19.23 0.23 3.59
CA ASP A 532 18.10 -0.57 3.12
C ASP A 532 17.48 -1.46 4.22
N THR A 533 18.01 -1.37 5.44
CA THR A 533 17.46 -2.05 6.60
C THR A 533 16.69 -1.05 7.45
N LEU A 534 15.40 -1.29 7.68
CA LEU A 534 14.61 -0.50 8.62
C LEU A 534 14.61 -1.20 9.97
N TYR A 535 15.35 -0.65 10.93
CA TYR A 535 15.35 -1.11 12.32
C TYR A 535 14.14 -0.56 13.07
N ILE A 536 13.58 -1.37 13.96
CA ILE A 536 12.35 -1.08 14.70
C ILE A 536 12.55 -1.37 16.18
N THR A 537 12.30 -0.37 17.03
CA THR A 537 12.19 -0.54 18.48
C THR A 537 10.77 -0.95 18.85
N THR A 538 10.63 -1.67 19.98
CA THR A 538 9.34 -2.11 20.49
C THR A 538 9.28 -1.97 22.01
N ALA A 539 8.10 -2.11 22.61
CA ALA A 539 7.89 -1.87 24.04
C ALA A 539 7.11 -2.98 24.76
N ARG A 540 7.43 -3.12 26.05
CA ARG A 540 6.66 -3.85 27.09
C ARG A 540 5.82 -2.91 27.95
N PHE A 541 6.08 -1.61 27.87
CA PHE A 541 5.55 -0.55 28.72
C PHE A 541 4.03 -0.63 28.80
N GLY A 542 3.50 -0.90 30.00
CA GLY A 542 2.06 -1.02 30.26
C GLY A 542 1.44 -2.35 29.84
N MET A 543 2.23 -3.39 29.56
CA MET A 543 1.72 -4.74 29.28
C MET A 543 1.45 -5.49 30.59
N THR A 544 0.34 -6.20 30.63
CA THR A 544 0.00 -7.09 31.73
C THR A 544 0.88 -8.35 31.71
N PRO A 545 1.02 -9.06 32.86
CA PRO A 545 1.73 -10.34 32.88
C PRO A 545 1.15 -11.39 31.91
N ALA A 546 -0.14 -11.31 31.57
CA ALA A 546 -0.77 -12.21 30.60
C ALA A 546 -0.34 -11.88 29.17
N GLU A 547 -0.34 -10.59 28.80
CA GLU A 547 0.13 -10.15 27.49
C GLU A 547 1.63 -10.42 27.31
N LEU A 548 2.46 -10.25 28.34
CA LEU A 548 3.89 -10.57 28.28
C LEU A 548 4.17 -12.08 28.11
N ARG A 549 3.26 -12.95 28.58
CA ARG A 549 3.34 -14.39 28.27
C ARG A 549 2.91 -14.69 26.84
N HIS A 550 1.96 -13.91 26.31
CA HIS A 550 1.47 -14.07 24.94
C HIS A 550 2.45 -13.53 23.89
N TYR A 551 3.12 -12.41 24.19
CA TYR A 551 4.13 -11.76 23.37
C TYR A 551 5.46 -11.70 24.14
N PRO A 552 6.18 -12.83 24.28
CA PRO A 552 7.41 -12.89 25.07
C PRO A 552 8.52 -11.97 24.54
N ASP A 553 8.50 -11.71 23.23
CA ASP A 553 9.49 -10.89 22.49
C ASP A 553 9.11 -9.40 22.45
N ALA A 554 8.04 -8.97 23.12
CA ALA A 554 7.78 -7.54 23.27
C ALA A 554 8.95 -6.85 23.99
N GLY A 555 9.37 -5.68 23.49
CA GLY A 555 10.56 -4.96 23.96
C GLY A 555 11.84 -5.32 23.21
N ASP A 556 11.80 -6.27 22.28
CA ASP A 556 12.95 -6.65 21.45
C ASP A 556 13.12 -5.74 20.23
N LEU A 557 14.33 -5.74 19.65
CA LEU A 557 14.62 -5.03 18.40
C LEU A 557 14.29 -5.90 17.19
N TYR A 558 13.67 -5.30 16.19
CA TYR A 558 13.35 -5.93 14.92
C TYR A 558 13.97 -5.18 13.75
N ALA A 559 14.04 -5.83 12.59
CA ALA A 559 14.39 -5.21 11.33
C ALA A 559 13.54 -5.78 10.19
N ILE A 560 13.25 -4.94 9.19
CA ILE A 560 12.75 -5.35 7.88
C ILE A 560 13.67 -4.82 6.77
N ARG A 561 13.55 -5.35 5.56
CA ARG A 561 14.22 -4.83 4.37
C ARG A 561 13.18 -4.35 3.36
N PRO A 562 12.82 -3.05 3.37
CA PRO A 562 11.88 -2.48 2.41
C PRO A 562 12.41 -2.53 0.97
N GLU A 563 11.52 -2.39 -0.03
CA GLU A 563 11.95 -2.24 -1.43
C GLU A 563 12.73 -0.93 -1.66
N VAL A 564 12.32 0.15 -0.99
CA VAL A 564 12.96 1.47 -1.05
C VAL A 564 13.74 1.72 0.23
N GLY A 565 15.04 1.96 0.10
CA GLY A 565 15.90 2.31 1.22
C GLY A 565 15.70 3.74 1.75
N GLY A 566 16.30 4.02 2.90
CA GLY A 566 16.21 5.26 3.64
C GLY A 566 17.15 6.37 3.25
N ILE A 567 16.91 7.52 3.88
CA ILE A 567 17.83 8.66 3.89
C ILE A 567 18.65 8.71 5.18
N ARG A 568 19.83 9.35 5.13
CA ARG A 568 20.62 9.60 6.34
C ARG A 568 19.91 10.60 7.22
N ARG A 569 19.85 10.34 8.53
CA ARG A 569 19.41 11.35 9.51
C ARG A 569 20.47 12.44 9.62
N PHE A 570 20.03 13.69 9.83
CA PHE A 570 20.93 14.78 10.17
C PHE A 570 21.53 14.57 11.56
N THR A 571 22.71 15.14 11.78
CA THR A 571 23.45 15.07 13.05
C THR A 571 23.45 16.42 13.74
N PHE A 572 23.61 16.43 15.06
CA PHE A 572 23.79 17.65 15.83
C PHE A 572 25.20 18.22 15.61
N THR A 573 25.32 19.54 15.48
CA THR A 573 26.62 20.22 15.40
C THR A 573 27.09 20.55 16.82
N GLU A 574 28.14 19.89 17.30
CA GLU A 574 28.63 20.05 18.68
C GLU A 574 29.49 21.31 18.92
#